data_AF-A0AAD9JFP7-F1
#
_entry.id   AF-A0AAD9JFP7-F1
#
_cell.length_a   1.000
_cell.length_b   1.000
_cell.length_c   1.000
_cell.angle_alpha   90.00
_cell.angle_beta   90.00
_cell.angle_gamma   90.00
#
_symmetry.space_group_name_H-M   'P 1'
#
loop_
_entity.id
_entity.type
_entity.pdbx_description
1 polymer ?
#
loop_
_entity_poly.entity_id
_entity_poly.type
_entity_poly.pdbx_seq_one_letter_code
_entity_poly.pdbx_strand_id
1 'polypeptide(L)'
;MDVMDLMIGFQHLDRDRSDNSQVPDVPSLRCIQQLLVNMGDKPDRFMDSREWIGSVEVGLVVDQLYNIPCKILHFTSGTDLCLNINMLEEHFRMKGSPVMIGGDSDTSSKCLLGTCRADDGKFMLILDPHYYGPEPDQNMLIESNMLLWRSVDSFMVDSFYNMCLPQYISKTS
;
A
#
# COMPACT_ATOMS: atom_id res chain seq x y z
N MET A 1 12.66 -0.15 4.21
CA MET A 1 11.31 0.27 4.59
C MET A 1 10.37 -0.56 3.75
N ASP A 2 9.46 -1.32 4.35
CA ASP A 2 8.48 -2.13 3.62
C ASP A 2 7.23 -1.27 3.33
N VAL A 3 6.43 -1.62 2.32
CA VAL A 3 5.16 -0.95 2.02
C VAL A 3 4.22 -0.97 3.23
N MET A 4 4.32 -1.99 4.08
CA MET A 4 3.60 -2.03 5.35
C MET A 4 3.95 -0.87 6.29
N ASP A 5 5.24 -0.50 6.39
CA ASP A 5 5.68 0.63 7.23
C ASP A 5 4.98 1.92 6.79
N LEU A 6 4.82 2.10 5.48
CA LEU A 6 4.13 3.23 4.88
C LEU A 6 2.61 3.17 5.11
N MET A 7 1.98 2.02 4.89
CA MET A 7 0.53 1.87 5.07
C MET A 7 0.07 2.10 6.52
N ILE A 8 0.93 1.82 7.50
CA ILE A 8 0.62 2.01 8.92
C ILE A 8 0.95 3.44 9.35
N GLY A 9 2.08 4.00 8.90
CA GLY A 9 2.47 5.38 9.24
C GLY A 9 1.45 6.45 8.80
N PHE A 10 0.85 6.29 7.62
CA PHE A 10 -0.09 7.28 7.06
C PHE A 10 -1.50 7.28 7.70
N GLN A 11 -1.89 6.24 8.45
CA GLN A 11 -3.19 6.20 9.16
C GLN A 11 -3.32 7.31 10.24
N HIS A 12 -2.23 8.01 10.52
CA HIS A 12 -2.05 8.88 11.67
C HIS A 12 -2.03 10.37 11.31
N LEU A 13 -2.16 10.74 10.02
CA LEU A 13 -2.26 12.15 9.60
C LEU A 13 -3.69 12.73 9.79
N ASP A 14 -4.72 11.88 9.86
CA ASP A 14 -6.13 12.30 9.96
C ASP A 14 -6.77 12.07 11.34
N ARG A 15 -6.02 11.59 12.35
CA ARG A 15 -6.55 11.48 13.72
C ARG A 15 -6.31 12.78 14.50
N ASP A 16 -7.40 13.41 14.93
CA ASP A 16 -7.39 14.49 15.92
C ASP A 16 -6.49 14.10 17.11
N ARG A 17 -5.55 14.99 17.43
CA ARG A 17 -4.51 14.84 18.47
C ARG A 17 -5.04 14.72 19.91
N SER A 18 -6.31 14.40 20.11
CA SER A 18 -6.98 14.37 21.42
C SER A 18 -7.20 12.98 22.02
N ASP A 19 -6.93 11.89 21.29
CA ASP A 19 -7.03 10.53 21.86
C ASP A 19 -5.63 9.99 22.23
N ASN A 20 -5.38 9.83 23.53
CA ASN A 20 -4.12 9.34 24.10
C ASN A 20 -4.02 7.80 24.01
N SER A 21 -4.59 7.20 22.97
CA SER A 21 -4.41 5.78 22.67
C SER A 21 -3.00 5.59 22.12
N GLN A 22 -2.20 4.74 22.77
CA GLN A 22 -0.85 4.44 22.30
C GLN A 22 -0.89 4.02 20.84
N VAL A 23 -0.08 4.70 20.02
CA VAL A 23 0.11 4.39 18.61
C VAL A 23 0.52 2.92 18.51
N PRO A 24 -0.21 2.07 17.78
CA PRO A 24 0.21 0.70 17.55
C PRO A 24 1.54 0.71 16.80
N ASP A 25 2.56 0.05 17.36
CA ASP A 25 3.87 0.00 16.73
C ASP A 25 3.80 -0.63 15.33
N VAL A 26 4.62 -0.12 14.42
CA VAL A 26 4.85 -0.74 13.10
C VAL A 26 5.51 -2.11 13.32
N PRO A 27 4.98 -3.19 12.75
CA PRO A 27 5.45 -4.54 13.05
C PRO A 27 6.79 -4.78 12.35
N SER A 28 7.70 -5.48 13.02
CA SER A 28 8.93 -5.95 12.37
C SER A 28 8.63 -7.02 11.31
N LEU A 29 9.55 -7.19 10.35
CA LEU A 29 9.47 -8.28 9.34
C LEU A 29 9.28 -9.66 9.98
N ARG A 30 9.98 -9.92 11.10
CA ARG A 30 9.83 -11.18 11.85
C ARG A 30 8.44 -11.34 12.45
N CYS A 31 7.84 -10.25 12.94
CA CYS A 31 6.46 -10.26 13.44
C CYS A 31 5.46 -10.57 12.31
N ILE A 32 5.63 -9.93 11.15
CA ILE A 32 4.82 -10.19 9.94
C ILE A 32 4.92 -11.67 9.53
N GLN A 33 6.13 -12.21 9.45
CA GLN A 33 6.37 -13.62 9.12
C GLN A 33 5.69 -14.56 10.12
N GLN A 34 5.86 -14.30 11.42
CA GLN A 34 5.26 -15.11 12.48
C GLN A 34 3.74 -15.10 12.41
N LEU A 35 3.14 -13.95 12.10
CA LEU A 35 1.69 -13.82 11.99
C LEU A 35 1.15 -14.65 10.83
N LEU A 36 1.78 -14.59 9.66
CA LEU A 36 1.39 -15.37 8.48
C LEU A 36 1.53 -16.88 8.72
N VAL A 37 2.57 -17.31 9.45
CA VAL A 37 2.72 -18.72 9.87
C VAL A 37 1.65 -19.12 10.87
N ASN A 38 1.38 -18.29 11.88
CA ASN A 38 0.36 -18.57 12.90
C ASN A 38 -1.06 -18.67 12.32
N MET A 39 -1.37 -17.89 11.28
CA MET A 39 -2.63 -17.99 10.54
C MET A 39 -2.74 -19.23 9.65
N GLY A 40 -1.62 -19.94 9.42
CA GLY A 40 -1.57 -21.06 8.48
C GLY A 40 -1.52 -20.64 7.00
N ASP A 41 -1.32 -19.36 6.70
CA ASP A 41 -1.14 -18.86 5.32
C ASP A 41 0.22 -19.27 4.75
N LYS A 42 1.25 -19.25 5.60
CA LYS A 42 2.62 -19.66 5.24
C LYS A 42 3.08 -20.86 6.07
N PRO A 43 3.93 -21.74 5.50
CA PRO A 43 4.52 -22.85 6.25
C PRO A 43 5.60 -22.36 7.24
N ASP A 44 5.94 -23.16 8.26
CA ASP A 44 6.96 -22.82 9.27
C ASP A 44 8.31 -22.37 8.68
N ARG A 45 8.70 -22.91 7.51
CA ARG A 45 9.94 -22.53 6.80
C ARG A 45 9.98 -21.06 6.34
N PHE A 46 8.84 -20.36 6.37
CA PHE A 46 8.75 -18.94 6.01
C PHE A 46 9.34 -18.03 7.10
N MET A 47 9.41 -18.50 8.35
CA MET A 47 10.08 -17.78 9.43
C MET A 47 11.55 -17.51 9.09
N ASP A 48 11.99 -16.28 9.29
CA ASP A 48 13.36 -15.81 9.00
C ASP A 48 13.79 -15.98 7.53
N SER A 49 12.84 -16.26 6.63
CA SER A 49 13.09 -16.33 5.19
C SER A 49 13.26 -14.93 4.58
N ARG A 50 13.63 -14.90 3.30
CA ARG A 50 13.64 -13.69 2.46
C ARG A 50 12.58 -13.76 1.36
N GLU A 51 11.58 -14.61 1.54
CA GLU A 51 10.46 -14.74 0.61
C GLU A 51 9.62 -13.45 0.63
N TRP A 52 9.19 -13.00 -0.54
CA TRP A 52 8.32 -11.84 -0.67
C TRP A 52 6.87 -12.17 -0.29
N ILE A 53 6.12 -11.13 0.07
CA ILE A 53 4.68 -11.19 0.30
C ILE A 53 3.95 -10.26 -0.67
N GLY A 54 2.71 -10.58 -1.00
CA GLY A 54 1.89 -9.79 -1.90
C GLY A 54 0.76 -9.05 -1.19
N SER A 55 -0.13 -8.47 -1.98
CA SER A 55 -1.27 -7.68 -1.50
C SER A 55 -2.24 -8.48 -0.61
N VAL A 56 -2.35 -9.79 -0.84
CA VAL A 56 -3.22 -10.68 -0.05
C VAL A 56 -2.67 -10.85 1.36
N GLU A 57 -1.40 -11.25 1.47
CA GLU A 57 -0.72 -11.36 2.76
C GLU A 57 -0.70 -10.03 3.51
N VAL A 58 -0.53 -8.91 2.78
CA VAL A 58 -0.62 -7.58 3.36
C VAL A 58 -1.98 -7.34 4.00
N GLY A 59 -3.06 -7.67 3.28
CA GLY A 59 -4.42 -7.55 3.79
C GLY A 59 -4.65 -8.39 5.04
N LEU A 60 -4.17 -9.64 5.07
CA LEU A 60 -4.28 -10.53 6.22
C LEU A 60 -3.58 -9.96 7.46
N VAL A 61 -2.36 -9.45 7.29
CA VAL A 61 -1.56 -8.89 8.39
C VAL A 61 -2.19 -7.63 8.95
N VAL A 62 -2.65 -6.71 8.09
CA VAL A 62 -3.32 -5.47 8.50
C VAL A 62 -4.62 -5.78 9.25
N ASP A 63 -5.42 -6.72 8.75
CA ASP A 63 -6.66 -7.14 9.40
C ASP A 63 -6.40 -7.75 10.78
N GLN A 64 -5.45 -8.68 10.89
CA GLN A 64 -5.14 -9.32 12.17
C GLN A 64 -4.55 -8.38 13.22
N LEU A 65 -3.61 -7.50 12.84
CA LEU A 65 -2.93 -6.63 13.81
C LEU A 65 -3.80 -5.45 14.25
N TYR A 66 -4.60 -4.92 13.34
CA TYR A 66 -5.27 -3.63 13.55
C TYR A 66 -6.79 -3.71 13.46
N ASN A 67 -7.35 -4.88 13.17
CA ASN A 67 -8.78 -5.10 12.98
C ASN A 67 -9.35 -4.18 11.89
N ILE A 68 -8.59 -4.01 10.80
CA ILE A 68 -8.95 -3.22 9.62
C ILE A 68 -9.14 -4.16 8.44
N PRO A 69 -10.38 -4.41 7.99
CA PRO A 69 -10.61 -5.26 6.83
C PRO A 69 -10.01 -4.60 5.58
N CYS A 70 -9.42 -5.42 4.71
CA CYS A 70 -8.84 -4.95 3.46
C CYS A 70 -9.64 -5.44 2.26
N LYS A 71 -9.85 -4.56 1.28
CA LYS A 71 -10.42 -4.91 -0.03
C LYS A 71 -9.29 -5.14 -1.01
N ILE A 72 -9.28 -6.29 -1.68
CA ILE A 72 -8.34 -6.55 -2.78
C ILE A 72 -9.02 -6.15 -4.10
N LEU A 73 -8.38 -5.26 -4.86
CA LEU A 73 -8.71 -5.00 -6.26
C LEU A 73 -7.70 -5.71 -7.15
N HIS A 74 -8.20 -6.49 -8.08
CA HIS A 74 -7.38 -7.16 -9.09
C HIS A 74 -7.63 -6.50 -10.44
N PHE A 75 -6.55 -6.00 -11.05
CA PHE A 75 -6.53 -5.51 -12.42
C PHE A 75 -5.70 -6.45 -13.26
N THR A 76 -6.26 -6.91 -14.37
CA THR A 76 -5.64 -7.91 -15.26
C THR A 76 -4.57 -7.32 -16.18
N SER A 77 -4.55 -6.00 -16.36
CA SER A 77 -3.64 -5.26 -17.23
C SER A 77 -3.55 -3.79 -16.82
N GLY A 78 -2.55 -3.06 -17.33
CA GLY A 78 -2.51 -1.60 -17.25
C GLY A 78 -3.71 -0.93 -17.93
N THR A 79 -4.22 -1.52 -19.01
CA THR A 79 -5.45 -1.06 -19.69
C THR A 79 -6.68 -1.19 -18.78
N ASP A 80 -6.83 -2.34 -18.12
CA ASP A 80 -7.90 -2.60 -17.17
C ASP A 80 -7.85 -1.60 -15.99
N LEU A 81 -6.65 -1.33 -15.46
CA LEU A 81 -6.43 -0.29 -14.46
C LEU A 81 -6.88 1.09 -14.97
N CYS A 82 -6.52 1.49 -16.20
CA CYS A 82 -6.91 2.78 -16.76
C CYS A 82 -8.43 2.94 -16.92
N LEU A 83 -9.13 1.87 -17.31
CA LEU A 83 -10.58 1.84 -17.44
C LEU A 83 -11.28 1.91 -16.07
N ASN A 84 -10.70 1.27 -15.05
CA ASN A 84 -11.32 1.08 -13.73
C ASN A 84 -10.74 1.95 -12.61
N ILE A 85 -9.89 2.93 -12.94
CA ILE A 85 -9.27 3.89 -11.99
C ILE A 85 -10.27 4.62 -11.09
N ASN A 86 -11.53 4.78 -11.52
CA ASN A 86 -12.59 5.39 -10.71
C ASN A 86 -12.80 4.65 -9.38
N MET A 87 -12.50 3.35 -9.31
CA MET A 87 -12.57 2.58 -8.07
C MET A 87 -11.55 3.06 -7.03
N LEU A 88 -10.37 3.51 -7.48
CA LEU A 88 -9.33 4.08 -6.61
C LEU A 88 -9.67 5.51 -6.21
N GLU A 89 -10.19 6.31 -7.14
CA GLU A 89 -10.69 7.67 -6.83
C GLU A 89 -11.77 7.63 -5.75
N GLU A 90 -12.71 6.70 -5.86
CA GLU A 90 -13.75 6.49 -4.86
C GLU A 90 -13.19 6.04 -3.51
N HIS A 91 -12.17 5.16 -3.51
CA HIS A 91 -11.48 4.76 -2.28
C HIS A 91 -10.82 5.95 -1.59
N PHE A 92 -10.05 6.77 -2.31
CA PHE A 92 -9.43 7.95 -1.71
C PHE A 92 -10.46 8.99 -1.24
N ARG A 93 -11.58 9.13 -1.96
CA ARG A 93 -12.68 10.02 -1.55
C ARG A 93 -13.39 9.55 -0.28
N MET A 94 -13.61 8.24 -0.14
CA MET A 94 -14.42 7.69 0.96
C MET A 94 -13.59 7.23 2.17
N LYS A 95 -12.34 6.82 1.96
CA LYS A 95 -11.47 6.20 2.96
C LYS A 95 -10.15 6.95 3.16
N GLY A 96 -9.60 7.54 2.10
CA GLY A 96 -8.36 8.32 2.16
C GLY A 96 -7.08 7.53 2.46
N SER A 97 -7.17 6.21 2.60
CA SER A 97 -6.04 5.41 3.04
C SER A 97 -5.05 5.04 1.94
N PRO A 98 -3.75 4.91 2.27
CA PRO A 98 -2.76 4.40 1.33
C PRO A 98 -3.11 3.01 0.81
N VAL A 99 -2.69 2.72 -0.41
CA VAL A 99 -2.96 1.47 -1.12
C VAL A 99 -1.65 0.79 -1.50
N MET A 100 -1.49 -0.48 -1.15
CA MET A 100 -0.32 -1.26 -1.56
C MET A 100 -0.60 -1.82 -2.94
N ILE A 101 0.34 -1.64 -3.85
CA ILE A 101 0.32 -2.22 -5.19
C ILE A 101 1.34 -3.35 -5.23
N GLY A 102 0.89 -4.54 -5.60
CA GLY A 102 1.71 -5.67 -6.02
C GLY A 102 1.43 -6.02 -7.48
N GLY A 103 2.37 -6.67 -8.16
CA GLY A 103 2.23 -7.10 -9.55
C GLY A 103 3.23 -8.20 -9.89
N ASP A 104 3.09 -8.77 -11.09
CA ASP A 104 3.93 -9.90 -11.56
C ASP A 104 5.30 -9.44 -12.06
N SER A 105 5.29 -8.55 -13.07
CA SER A 105 6.46 -8.22 -13.88
C SER A 105 7.12 -6.89 -13.48
N ASP A 106 6.38 -5.99 -12.83
CA ASP A 106 6.94 -4.83 -12.13
C ASP A 106 7.26 -5.27 -10.69
N THR A 107 8.38 -5.97 -10.55
CA THR A 107 8.82 -6.75 -9.37
C THR A 107 8.95 -5.97 -8.04
N SER A 108 8.61 -4.69 -8.02
CA SER A 108 8.63 -3.83 -6.85
C SER A 108 7.20 -3.53 -6.39
N SER A 109 6.89 -3.96 -5.15
CA SER A 109 5.73 -3.45 -4.43
C SER A 109 5.83 -1.93 -4.29
N LYS A 110 4.71 -1.22 -4.42
CA LYS A 110 4.66 0.25 -4.32
C LYS A 110 3.51 0.69 -3.43
N CYS A 111 3.59 1.92 -2.94
CA CYS A 111 2.51 2.55 -2.20
C CYS A 111 1.85 3.61 -3.07
N LEU A 112 0.53 3.56 -3.20
CA LEU A 112 -0.29 4.58 -3.86
C LEU A 112 -0.90 5.46 -2.78
N LEU A 113 -0.65 6.76 -2.90
CA LEU A 113 -1.05 7.78 -1.93
C LEU A 113 -2.21 8.66 -2.42
N GLY A 114 -2.55 8.60 -3.70
CA GLY A 114 -3.66 9.36 -4.24
C GLY A 114 -3.76 9.27 -5.75
N THR A 115 -4.86 9.80 -6.28
CA THR A 115 -5.12 9.92 -7.71
C THR A 115 -5.47 11.36 -8.05
N CYS A 116 -5.18 11.80 -9.27
CA CYS A 116 -5.65 13.07 -9.80
C CYS A 116 -5.97 12.99 -11.29
N ARG A 117 -6.76 13.96 -11.75
CA ARG A 117 -7.04 14.18 -13.17
C ARG A 117 -6.55 15.56 -13.55
N ALA A 118 -5.91 15.64 -14.71
CA ALA A 118 -5.56 16.89 -15.36
C ALA A 118 -6.03 16.83 -16.82
N ASP A 119 -5.90 17.95 -17.55
CA ASP A 119 -6.36 18.07 -18.93
C ASP A 119 -5.74 17.01 -19.86
N ASP A 120 -4.56 16.52 -19.51
CA ASP A 120 -3.75 15.58 -20.29
C ASP A 120 -3.82 14.12 -19.79
N GLY A 121 -4.61 13.82 -18.76
CA GLY A 121 -4.83 12.43 -18.36
C GLY A 121 -5.15 12.19 -16.89
N LYS A 122 -4.87 10.95 -16.46
CA LYS A 122 -5.09 10.47 -15.11
C LYS A 122 -3.76 10.05 -14.51
N PHE A 123 -3.53 10.40 -13.25
CA PHE A 123 -2.26 10.19 -12.58
C PHE A 123 -2.45 9.56 -11.20
N MET A 124 -1.42 8.84 -10.79
CA MET A 124 -1.31 8.15 -9.51
C MET A 124 -0.08 8.67 -8.78
N LEU A 125 -0.23 9.11 -7.53
CA LEU A 125 0.90 9.48 -6.68
C LEU A 125 1.50 8.21 -6.07
N ILE A 126 2.68 7.84 -6.54
CA ILE A 126 3.37 6.60 -6.17
C ILE A 126 4.55 6.93 -5.27
N LEU A 127 4.63 6.19 -4.16
CA LEU A 127 5.79 6.12 -3.28
C LEU A 127 6.43 4.75 -3.40
N ASP A 128 7.70 4.74 -3.79
CA ASP A 128 8.51 3.53 -3.95
C ASP A 128 9.23 3.22 -2.63
N PRO A 129 9.03 2.03 -2.03
CA PRO A 129 9.65 1.64 -0.76
C PRO A 129 11.13 1.22 -0.89
N HIS A 130 11.68 1.10 -2.10
CA HIS A 130 13.02 0.54 -2.35
C HIS A 130 14.15 1.53 -2.09
N TYR A 131 13.87 2.64 -1.40
CA TYR A 131 14.89 3.62 -1.06
C TYR A 131 15.90 2.97 -0.10
N TYR A 132 17.18 3.11 -0.45
CA TYR A 132 18.29 2.65 0.36
C TYR A 132 19.24 3.80 0.61
N GLY A 133 19.40 4.17 1.89
CA GLY A 133 20.22 5.30 2.31
C GLY A 133 19.86 5.77 3.72
N PRO A 134 20.37 6.94 4.12
CA PRO A 134 19.95 7.64 5.33
C PRO A 134 18.44 7.94 5.30
N GLU A 135 17.84 8.26 6.45
CA GLU A 135 16.44 8.68 6.50
C GLU A 135 16.17 9.83 5.49
N PRO A 136 15.35 9.61 4.45
CA PRO A 136 15.17 10.59 3.40
C PRO A 136 14.16 11.65 3.84
N ASP A 137 14.45 12.91 3.51
CA ASP A 137 13.42 13.96 3.56
C ASP A 137 12.57 13.95 2.29
N GLN A 138 11.51 14.77 2.28
CA GLN A 138 10.60 14.87 1.14
C GLN A 138 11.30 15.29 -0.16
N ASN A 139 12.25 16.21 -0.10
CA ASN A 139 12.96 16.68 -1.29
C ASN A 139 13.83 15.56 -1.86
N MET A 140 14.52 14.81 -1.01
CA MET A 140 15.29 13.64 -1.42
C MET A 140 14.40 12.62 -2.11
N LEU A 141 13.21 12.32 -1.58
CA LEU A 141 12.27 11.38 -2.20
C LEU A 141 11.79 11.85 -3.58
N ILE A 142 11.53 13.15 -3.74
CA ILE A 142 11.09 13.72 -5.02
C ILE A 142 12.25 13.74 -6.03
N GLU A 143 13.42 14.24 -5.64
CA GLU A 143 14.60 14.35 -6.50
C GLU A 143 15.13 12.99 -6.96
N SER A 144 14.95 11.95 -6.14
CA SER A 144 15.32 10.57 -6.47
C SER A 144 14.22 9.77 -7.17
N ASN A 145 13.09 10.40 -7.54
CA ASN A 145 11.93 9.76 -8.18
C ASN A 145 11.29 8.64 -7.33
N MET A 146 11.45 8.69 -6.01
CA MET A 146 10.81 7.75 -5.08
C MET A 146 9.38 8.17 -4.76
N LEU A 147 9.08 9.47 -4.79
CA LEU A 147 7.72 10.02 -4.66
C LEU A 147 7.38 10.83 -5.90
N LEU A 148 6.50 10.31 -6.77
CA LEU A 148 6.15 10.96 -8.03
C LEU A 148 4.71 10.71 -8.48
N TRP A 149 4.20 11.63 -9.31
CA TRP A 149 2.98 11.42 -10.07
C TRP A 149 3.31 10.62 -11.33
N ARG A 150 2.70 9.44 -11.45
CA ARG A 150 2.84 8.54 -12.60
C ARG A 150 1.55 8.54 -13.41
N SER A 151 1.64 8.75 -14.72
CA SER A 151 0.49 8.59 -15.62
C SER A 151 -0.01 7.14 -15.56
N VAL A 152 -1.32 6.95 -15.47
CA VAL A 152 -1.95 5.62 -15.45
C VAL A 152 -1.65 4.86 -16.75
N ASP A 153 -1.47 5.55 -17.86
CA ASP A 153 -1.16 4.94 -19.16
C ASP A 153 0.28 4.39 -19.23
N SER A 154 1.13 4.70 -18.25
CA SER A 154 2.50 4.16 -18.16
C SER A 154 2.58 2.79 -17.47
N PHE A 155 1.45 2.24 -17.00
CA PHE A 155 1.38 0.90 -16.44
C PHE A 155 1.36 -0.14 -17.57
N MET A 156 2.12 -1.22 -17.42
CA MET A 156 2.30 -2.25 -18.46
C MET A 156 0.99 -2.96 -18.77
N VAL A 157 0.68 -3.07 -20.07
CA VAL A 157 -0.53 -3.73 -20.58
C VAL A 157 -0.50 -5.24 -20.32
N ASP A 158 0.67 -5.86 -20.36
CA ASP A 158 0.83 -7.32 -20.20
C ASP A 158 1.16 -7.73 -18.75
N SER A 159 0.85 -6.89 -17.76
CA SER A 159 1.09 -7.14 -16.34
C SER A 159 -0.19 -6.98 -15.52
N PHE A 160 -0.42 -7.89 -14.58
CA PHE A 160 -1.50 -7.72 -13.61
C PHE A 160 -1.06 -6.88 -12.41
N TYR A 161 -2.03 -6.28 -11.73
CA TYR A 161 -1.85 -5.51 -10.50
C TYR A 161 -2.87 -5.94 -9.45
N ASN A 162 -2.38 -6.34 -8.28
CA ASN A 162 -3.18 -6.53 -7.09
C ASN A 162 -3.01 -5.30 -6.19
N MET A 163 -4.11 -4.74 -5.74
CA MET A 163 -4.11 -3.57 -4.87
C MET A 163 -4.83 -3.89 -3.57
N CYS A 164 -4.15 -3.70 -2.45
CA CYS A 164 -4.72 -3.86 -1.11
C CYS A 164 -5.18 -2.51 -0.58
N LEU A 165 -6.49 -2.37 -0.37
CA LEU A 165 -7.15 -1.13 0.05
C LEU A 165 -7.70 -1.31 1.48
N PRO A 166 -7.02 -0.79 2.52
CA PRO A 166 -7.52 -0.89 3.89
C PRO A 166 -8.82 -0.09 4.09
N GLN A 167 -9.84 -0.73 4.63
CA GLN A 167 -11.19 -0.18 4.78
C GLN A 167 -11.38 0.36 6.20
N TYR A 168 -10.85 1.55 6.48
CA TYR A 168 -11.14 2.23 7.75
C TYR A 168 -12.64 2.49 7.86
N ILE A 169 -13.16 2.25 9.05
CA ILE A 169 -14.43 2.81 9.48
C ILE A 169 -14.04 4.08 10.24
N SER A 170 -14.23 5.26 9.63
CA SER A 170 -14.23 6.46 10.46
C SER A 170 -15.36 6.27 11.46
N LYS A 171 -15.06 6.25 12.77
CA LYS A 171 -16.13 6.47 13.74
C LYS A 171 -16.64 7.87 13.43
N THR A 172 -17.81 7.97 12.81
CA THR A 172 -18.48 9.23 12.59
C THR A 172 -18.70 9.83 13.97
N SER A 173 -17.97 10.90 14.28
CA SER A 173 -18.15 11.72 15.47
C SER A 173 -19.52 12.38 15.48
#